data_AF-A0A819QEA1-F1
#
_entry.id   AF-A0A819QEA1-F1
#
_cell.length_a   1.000
_cell.length_b   1.000
_cell.length_c   1.000
_cell.angle_alpha   90.00
_cell.angle_beta   90.00
_cell.angle_gamma   90.00
#
_symmetry.space_group_name_H-M   'P 1'
#
loop_
_entity.id
_entity.type
_entity.pdbx_description
1 polymer ?
#
loop_
_entity_poly.entity_id
_entity_poly.type
_entity_poly.pdbx_seq_one_letter_code
_entity_poly.pdbx_strand_id
1 'polypeptide(L)'
;MFASFKQIIQLQRQIKDLLRQQITIFKDLGYIGKINDIVSIGDGGRCIKQLKNILKIKNDLKDVPIPSQSIDLVVCYMGLHYLLKNPLEIFLKMIYRILRPNLLFLFREHNGYKELIPVMNVAHMVFNVVTGVDYKSEINFMFKINWF
;
A
#
# COMPACT_ATOMS: atom_id res chain seq x y z
N MET A 1 -13.17 8.37 19.94
CA MET A 1 -12.56 9.66 19.59
C MET A 1 -13.20 10.13 18.29
N PHE A 2 -14.00 11.20 18.31
CA PHE A 2 -14.68 11.67 17.10
C PHE A 2 -13.71 12.50 16.26
N ALA A 3 -13.52 12.14 14.99
CA ALA A 3 -12.80 12.98 14.05
C ALA A 3 -13.56 14.31 13.91
N SER A 4 -12.84 15.43 14.01
CA SER A 4 -13.45 16.75 13.82
C SER A 4 -13.97 16.88 12.37
N PHE A 5 -15.05 17.63 12.17
CA PHE A 5 -15.62 17.89 10.85
C PHE A 5 -14.58 18.42 9.84
N LYS A 6 -13.62 19.23 10.32
CA LYS A 6 -12.49 19.73 9.52
C LYS A 6 -11.58 18.59 9.03
N GLN A 7 -11.29 17.59 9.87
CA GLN A 7 -10.48 16.44 9.48
C GLN A 7 -11.19 15.56 8.44
N ILE A 8 -12.51 15.38 8.58
CA ILE A 8 -13.31 14.63 7.60
C ILE A 8 -13.26 15.33 6.23
N ILE A 9 -13.46 16.65 6.19
CA ILE A 9 -13.34 17.44 4.95
C ILE A 9 -11.93 17.35 4.38
N GLN A 10 -10.90 17.43 5.21
CA GLN A 10 -9.52 17.33 4.76
C GLN A 10 -9.22 15.96 4.12
N LEU A 11 -9.68 14.87 4.73
CA LEU A 11 -9.53 13.52 4.18
C LEU A 11 -10.27 13.38 2.85
N GLN A 12 -11.49 13.90 2.75
CA GLN A 12 -12.25 13.90 1.49
C GLN A 12 -11.52 14.66 0.37
N ARG A 13 -10.89 15.80 0.69
CA ARG A 13 -10.06 16.55 -0.27
C ARG A 13 -8.84 15.75 -0.71
N GLN A 14 -8.13 15.12 0.22
CA GLN A 14 -6.97 14.28 -0.08
C GLN A 14 -7.34 13.09 -0.98
N ILE A 15 -8.48 12.43 -0.72
CA ILE A 15 -9.00 11.36 -1.56
C ILE A 15 -9.30 11.88 -2.97
N LYS A 16 -9.99 13.02 -3.08
CA LYS A 16 -10.35 13.62 -4.37
C LYS A 16 -9.10 13.99 -5.19
N ASP A 17 -8.10 14.58 -4.56
CA ASP A 17 -6.85 14.94 -5.24
C ASP A 17 -6.08 13.71 -5.69
N LEU A 18 -6.02 12.66 -4.86
CA LEU A 18 -5.37 11.40 -5.19
C LEU A 18 -6.04 10.69 -6.37
N LEU A 19 -7.38 10.68 -6.40
CA LEU A 19 -8.15 10.15 -7.53
C LEU A 19 -7.92 10.98 -8.80
N ARG A 20 -7.89 12.31 -8.68
CA ARG A 20 -7.63 13.20 -9.81
C ARG A 20 -6.26 12.91 -10.44
N GLN A 21 -5.22 12.76 -9.62
CA GLN A 21 -3.87 12.45 -10.09
C GLN A 21 -3.83 11.10 -10.82
N GLN A 22 -4.50 10.08 -10.30
CA GLN A 22 -4.61 8.77 -10.97
C GLN A 22 -5.31 8.86 -12.31
N ILE A 23 -6.44 9.55 -12.37
CA ILE A 23 -7.19 9.73 -13.62
C ILE A 23 -6.33 10.47 -14.65
N THR A 24 -5.58 11.50 -14.24
CA THR A 24 -4.63 12.19 -15.12
C THR A 24 -3.57 11.23 -15.65
N ILE A 25 -2.93 10.43 -14.80
CA ILE A 25 -1.95 9.41 -15.23
C ILE A 25 -2.58 8.43 -16.22
N PHE A 26 -3.77 7.91 -15.94
CA PHE A 26 -4.45 6.97 -16.84
C PHE A 26 -4.86 7.61 -18.16
N LYS A 27 -5.22 8.90 -18.14
CA LYS A 27 -5.49 9.67 -19.35
C LYS A 27 -4.23 9.79 -20.21
N ASP A 28 -3.13 10.25 -19.60
CA ASP A 28 -1.89 10.53 -20.31
C ASP A 28 -1.25 9.25 -20.86
N LEU A 29 -1.44 8.12 -20.17
CA LEU A 29 -1.01 6.80 -20.62
C LEU A 29 -2.00 6.10 -21.56
N GLY A 30 -3.18 6.68 -21.84
CA GLY A 30 -4.17 6.11 -22.76
C GLY A 30 -4.91 4.87 -22.24
N TYR A 31 -5.07 4.74 -20.92
CA TYR A 31 -5.78 3.63 -20.24
C TYR A 31 -7.22 3.95 -19.84
N ILE A 32 -7.75 5.15 -20.16
CA ILE A 32 -9.17 5.47 -19.93
C ILE A 32 -10.06 4.43 -20.62
N GLY A 33 -10.97 3.84 -19.86
CA GLY A 33 -11.92 2.84 -20.36
C GLY A 33 -11.33 1.45 -20.64
N LYS A 34 -10.04 1.23 -20.35
CA LYS A 34 -9.36 -0.07 -20.55
C LYS A 34 -9.16 -0.88 -19.26
N ILE A 35 -9.36 -0.26 -18.11
CA ILE A 35 -9.17 -0.88 -16.79
C ILE A 35 -10.53 -1.34 -16.29
N ASN A 36 -10.68 -2.65 -16.09
CA ASN A 36 -11.90 -3.28 -15.56
C ASN A 36 -11.63 -3.92 -14.19
N ASP A 37 -10.48 -4.56 -14.04
CA ASP A 37 -10.13 -5.31 -12.82
C ASP A 37 -9.04 -4.59 -12.01
N ILE A 38 -9.40 -4.11 -10.82
CA ILE A 38 -8.50 -3.34 -9.96
C ILE A 38 -8.25 -4.09 -8.64
N VAL A 39 -6.99 -4.19 -8.24
CA VAL A 39 -6.58 -4.61 -6.91
C VAL A 39 -5.89 -3.45 -6.22
N SER A 40 -6.34 -3.12 -5.01
CA SER A 40 -5.72 -2.11 -4.16
C SER A 40 -5.04 -2.78 -2.96
N ILE A 41 -3.86 -2.31 -2.61
CA ILE A 41 -3.01 -2.82 -1.54
C ILE A 41 -2.66 -1.65 -0.62
N GLY A 42 -3.00 -1.77 0.67
CA GLY A 42 -2.59 -0.81 1.70
C GLY A 42 -3.63 0.25 2.06
N ASP A 43 -4.79 0.22 1.42
CA ASP A 43 -5.96 1.08 1.65
C ASP A 43 -6.75 0.77 2.94
N GLY A 44 -6.65 -0.43 3.51
CA GLY A 44 -7.37 -0.82 4.74
C GLY A 44 -6.58 -1.61 5.77
N GLY A 45 -5.25 -1.67 5.65
CA GLY A 45 -4.37 -2.49 6.52
C GLY A 45 -4.61 -4.02 6.46
N ARG A 46 -5.71 -4.48 5.87
CA ARG A 46 -6.10 -5.90 5.74
C ARG A 46 -5.40 -6.61 4.58
N CYS A 47 -5.26 -5.97 3.42
CA CYS A 47 -4.53 -6.57 2.31
C CYS A 47 -3.03 -6.71 2.60
N ILE A 48 -2.42 -5.86 3.43
CA ILE A 48 -1.01 -6.04 3.86
C ILE A 48 -0.88 -7.14 4.90
N LYS A 49 -1.86 -7.33 5.81
CA LYS A 49 -1.85 -8.48 6.74
C LYS A 49 -2.08 -9.80 6.01
N GLN A 50 -3.02 -9.83 5.06
CA GLN A 50 -3.21 -10.96 4.15
C GLN A 50 -1.98 -11.16 3.29
N LEU A 51 -1.38 -10.12 2.69
CA LEU A 51 -0.12 -10.23 1.98
C LEU A 51 1.01 -10.71 2.88
N LYS A 52 1.12 -10.26 4.13
CA LYS A 52 2.16 -10.73 5.05
C LYS A 52 1.92 -12.18 5.45
N ASN A 53 0.67 -12.61 5.58
CA ASN A 53 0.33 -14.01 5.80
C ASN A 53 0.53 -14.86 4.54
N ILE A 54 0.31 -14.27 3.36
CA ILE A 54 0.53 -14.85 2.03
C ILE A 54 2.02 -14.88 1.67
N LEU A 55 2.81 -13.90 2.08
CA LEU A 55 4.27 -13.87 1.95
C LEU A 55 4.94 -14.73 3.05
N LYS A 56 4.18 -15.11 4.08
CA LYS A 56 4.48 -16.23 4.98
C LYS A 56 4.01 -17.58 4.41
N ILE A 57 3.39 -17.60 3.22
CA ILE A 57 3.26 -18.85 2.48
C ILE A 57 4.66 -19.23 1.99
N LYS A 58 4.97 -20.50 2.20
CA LYS A 58 6.21 -21.19 1.86
C LYS A 58 6.63 -20.93 0.41
N ASN A 59 7.43 -19.89 0.15
CA ASN A 59 8.24 -19.70 -1.06
C ASN A 59 7.58 -19.83 -2.46
N ASP A 60 6.27 -20.11 -2.62
CA ASP A 60 5.61 -20.35 -3.91
C ASP A 60 4.47 -19.33 -4.16
N LEU A 61 4.46 -18.78 -5.37
CA LEU A 61 3.50 -17.77 -5.85
C LEU A 61 2.10 -18.35 -6.13
N LYS A 62 1.98 -19.68 -6.17
CA LYS A 62 0.75 -20.42 -6.48
C LYS A 62 -0.33 -20.30 -5.42
N ASP A 63 0.06 -20.00 -4.18
CA ASP A 63 -0.88 -19.99 -3.04
C ASP A 63 -1.61 -18.65 -2.86
N VAL A 64 -1.34 -17.67 -3.74
CA VAL A 64 -2.10 -16.41 -3.80
C VAL A 64 -3.41 -16.67 -4.56
N PRO A 65 -4.59 -16.45 -3.94
CA PRO A 65 -5.89 -16.86 -4.50
C PRO A 65 -6.39 -16.00 -5.68
N ILE A 66 -5.49 -15.23 -6.31
CA ILE A 66 -5.78 -14.39 -7.47
C ILE A 66 -5.26 -15.12 -8.72
N PRO A 67 -6.07 -15.34 -9.76
CA PRO A 67 -5.59 -15.98 -10.99
C PRO A 67 -4.44 -15.20 -11.65
N SER A 68 -3.65 -15.90 -12.47
CA SER A 68 -2.62 -15.23 -13.26
C SER A 68 -3.26 -14.41 -14.37
N GLN A 69 -2.67 -13.27 -14.72
CA GLN A 69 -3.15 -12.41 -15.81
C GLN A 69 -4.66 -12.08 -15.73
N SER A 70 -5.13 -11.77 -14.53
CA SER A 70 -6.54 -11.45 -14.29
C SER A 70 -6.79 -10.01 -13.84
N ILE A 71 -5.73 -9.23 -13.58
CA ILE A 71 -5.83 -7.89 -13.01
C ILE A 71 -5.32 -6.84 -14.02
N ASP A 72 -6.06 -5.75 -14.17
CA ASP A 72 -5.69 -4.63 -15.05
C ASP A 72 -4.91 -3.52 -14.37
N LEU A 73 -5.11 -3.35 -13.08
CA LEU A 73 -4.44 -2.34 -12.31
C LEU A 73 -4.19 -2.85 -10.91
N VAL A 74 -2.93 -2.85 -10.50
CA VAL A 74 -2.58 -2.95 -9.09
C VAL A 74 -2.22 -1.56 -8.60
N VAL A 75 -2.86 -1.11 -7.52
CA VAL A 75 -2.49 0.11 -6.81
C VAL A 75 -1.96 -0.23 -5.43
N CYS A 76 -0.78 0.28 -5.06
CA CYS A 76 -0.20 0.08 -3.74
C CYS A 76 0.07 1.43 -3.06
N TYR A 77 -0.69 1.75 -2.01
CA TYR A 77 -0.48 2.97 -1.23
C TYR A 77 0.24 2.64 0.06
N MET A 78 1.38 3.28 0.30
CA MET A 78 2.08 3.27 1.58
C MET A 78 2.23 1.82 2.10
N GLY A 79 2.63 0.92 1.21
CA GLY A 79 2.56 -0.53 1.41
C GLY A 79 3.90 -1.22 1.22
N LEU A 80 4.73 -0.73 0.30
CA LEU A 80 6.03 -1.29 -0.03
C LEU A 80 7.04 -1.07 1.09
N HIS A 81 6.99 0.06 1.79
CA HIS A 81 7.91 0.32 2.91
C HIS A 81 7.70 -0.65 4.08
N TYR A 82 6.61 -1.42 4.09
CA TYR A 82 6.36 -2.48 5.07
C TYR A 82 6.94 -3.84 4.67
N LEU A 83 7.48 -3.97 3.45
CA LEU A 83 8.17 -5.15 2.96
C LEU A 83 9.66 -4.99 3.26
N LEU A 84 10.26 -5.99 3.94
CA LEU A 84 11.71 -6.09 4.08
C LEU A 84 12.37 -6.33 2.72
N LYS A 85 13.69 -6.17 2.61
CA LYS A 85 14.43 -6.35 1.34
C LYS A 85 14.17 -7.71 0.66
N ASN A 86 14.13 -8.82 1.42
CA ASN A 86 13.91 -10.17 0.87
C ASN A 86 12.47 -10.45 0.35
N PRO A 87 11.37 -10.04 1.03
CA PRO A 87 10.02 -10.24 0.50
C PRO A 87 9.64 -9.33 -0.68
N LEU A 88 10.44 -8.30 -1.01
CA LEU A 88 10.13 -7.41 -2.13
C LEU A 88 10.16 -8.13 -3.47
N GLU A 89 11.15 -8.98 -3.72
CA GLU A 89 11.25 -9.71 -4.99
C GLU A 89 10.06 -10.65 -5.19
N ILE A 90 9.69 -11.40 -4.13
CA ILE A 90 8.54 -12.31 -4.16
C ILE A 90 7.25 -11.52 -4.39
N PHE A 91 7.10 -10.37 -3.72
CA PHE A 91 5.97 -9.48 -3.93
C PHE A 91 5.89 -8.99 -5.38
N LEU A 92 7.00 -8.52 -5.96
CA LEU A 92 7.02 -8.05 -7.35
C LEU A 92 6.72 -9.18 -8.34
N LYS A 93 7.24 -10.39 -8.10
CA LYS A 93 6.88 -11.58 -8.90
C LYS A 93 5.40 -11.93 -8.80
N MET A 94 4.78 -11.76 -7.63
CA MET A 94 3.34 -11.94 -7.46
C MET A 94 2.55 -10.90 -8.24
N ILE A 95 2.91 -9.61 -8.13
CA ILE A 95 2.27 -8.53 -8.90
C ILE A 95 2.38 -8.81 -10.40
N TYR A 96 3.58 -9.19 -10.86
CA TYR A 96 3.80 -9.56 -12.24
C TYR A 96 2.94 -10.75 -12.69
N ARG A 97 2.76 -11.77 -11.84
CA ARG A 97 1.94 -12.95 -12.15
C ARG A 97 0.47 -12.58 -12.37
N ILE A 98 -0.10 -11.74 -11.51
CA ILE A 98 -1.54 -11.45 -11.52
C ILE A 98 -1.92 -10.40 -12.57
N LEU A 99 -0.99 -9.53 -12.97
CA LEU A 99 -1.23 -8.51 -13.99
C LEU A 99 -1.37 -9.14 -15.38
N ARG A 100 -2.33 -8.68 -16.18
CA ARG A 100 -2.33 -9.01 -17.61
C ARG A 100 -1.15 -8.31 -18.32
N PRO A 101 -0.69 -8.83 -19.47
CA PRO A 101 0.39 -8.18 -20.23
C PRO A 101 0.08 -6.71 -20.54
N ASN A 102 1.09 -5.84 -20.44
CA ASN A 102 1.01 -4.40 -20.70
C ASN A 102 0.04 -3.62 -19.80
N LEU A 103 -0.21 -4.10 -18.59
CA LEU A 103 -1.07 -3.43 -17.62
C LEU A 103 -0.30 -2.86 -16.43
N LEU A 104 -0.97 -2.06 -15.62
CA LEU A 104 -0.31 -1.08 -14.76
C LEU A 104 -0.13 -1.57 -13.32
N PHE A 105 1.09 -1.39 -12.82
CA PHE A 105 1.37 -1.37 -11.39
C PHE A 105 1.67 0.07 -10.95
N LEU A 106 0.74 0.67 -10.21
CA LEU A 106 0.91 1.99 -9.62
C LEU A 106 1.23 1.86 -8.13
N PHE A 107 2.27 2.52 -7.65
CA PHE A 107 2.55 2.58 -6.22
C PHE A 107 2.82 4.01 -5.78
N ARG A 108 2.54 4.29 -4.51
CA ARG A 108 2.82 5.58 -3.88
C ARG A 108 3.41 5.35 -2.51
N GLU A 109 4.57 5.92 -2.27
CA GLU A 109 5.27 5.86 -0.98
C GLU A 109 5.55 7.25 -0.44
N HIS A 110 5.80 7.33 0.86
CA HIS A 110 6.39 8.53 1.46
C HIS A 110 7.91 8.49 1.26
N ASN A 111 8.52 9.67 1.05
CA ASN A 111 9.97 9.79 1.06
C ASN A 111 10.43 9.99 2.50
N GLY A 112 11.04 8.95 3.08
CA GLY A 112 11.51 8.91 4.46
C GLY A 112 12.90 9.51 4.67
N TYR A 113 13.13 10.75 4.25
CA TYR A 113 14.42 11.41 4.49
C TYR A 113 14.59 11.74 5.98
N LYS A 114 15.84 11.85 6.44
CA LYS A 114 16.22 11.84 7.87
C LYS A 114 15.42 12.85 8.72
N GLU A 115 15.21 14.04 8.19
CA GLU A 115 14.52 15.14 8.85
C GLU A 115 13.02 14.90 9.00
N LEU A 116 12.41 14.07 8.14
CA LEU A 116 10.98 13.75 8.18
C LEU A 116 10.66 12.57 9.12
N ILE A 117 11.64 11.72 9.44
CA ILE A 117 11.47 10.54 10.31
C ILE A 117 10.77 10.89 11.64
N PRO A 118 11.15 11.95 12.39
CA PRO A 118 10.48 12.27 13.64
C PRO A 118 8.99 12.58 13.47
N VAL A 119 8.63 13.30 12.41
CA VAL A 119 7.23 13.65 12.11
C VAL A 119 6.43 12.39 11.78
N MET A 120 7.03 11.48 11.02
CA MET A 120 6.41 10.21 10.68
C MET A 120 6.19 9.35 11.93
N ASN A 121 7.17 9.24 12.82
CA ASN A 121 7.03 8.51 14.07
C ASN A 121 5.84 9.02 14.89
N VAL A 122 5.68 10.34 15.00
CA VAL A 122 4.52 10.94 15.68
C VAL A 122 3.21 10.57 14.97
N ALA A 123 3.16 10.62 13.64
CA ALA A 123 1.97 10.24 12.88
C ALA A 123 1.59 8.75 13.10
N HIS A 124 2.58 7.85 13.14
CA HIS A 124 2.38 6.44 13.44
C HIS A 124 1.88 6.22 14.88
N MET A 125 2.44 6.92 15.87
CA MET A 125 1.97 6.86 17.26
C MET A 125 0.52 7.31 17.39
N VAL A 126 0.16 8.45 16.79
CA VAL A 126 -1.23 8.95 16.81
C VAL A 126 -2.18 7.94 16.15
N PHE A 127 -1.79 7.39 15.00
CA PHE A 127 -2.57 6.36 14.32
C PHE A 127 -2.76 5.12 15.18
N ASN A 128 -1.71 4.66 15.87
CA ASN A 128 -1.76 3.47 16.71
C ASN A 128 -2.66 3.67 17.92
N VAL A 129 -2.60 4.83 18.58
CA VAL A 129 -3.51 5.18 19.67
C VAL A 129 -4.96 5.16 19.20
N VAL A 130 -5.24 5.73 18.01
CA VAL A 130 -6.60 5.79 17.46
C VAL A 130 -7.10 4.41 17.01
N THR A 131 -6.22 3.54 16.53
CA THR A 131 -6.57 2.22 15.99
C THR A 131 -6.40 1.06 16.98
N GLY A 132 -5.94 1.35 18.20
CA GLY A 132 -5.74 0.35 19.25
C GLY A 132 -4.56 -0.59 18.99
N VAL A 133 -3.57 -0.16 18.20
CA VAL A 133 -2.32 -0.91 18.00
C VAL A 133 -1.41 -0.65 19.19
N ASP A 134 -0.91 -1.71 19.83
CA ASP A 134 -0.03 -1.57 21.00
C ASP A 134 1.41 -1.19 20.61
N TYR A 135 2.08 -0.47 21.51
CA TYR A 135 3.43 0.05 21.32
C TYR A 135 4.49 -1.04 21.09
N LYS A 136 4.33 -2.22 21.69
CA LYS A 136 5.28 -3.34 21.54
C LYS A 136 5.20 -3.94 20.13
N SER A 137 4.01 -4.00 19.55
CA SER A 137 3.79 -4.36 18.15
C SER A 137 4.41 -3.32 17.18
N GLU A 138 4.29 -2.03 17.50
CA GLU A 138 4.88 -0.93 16.72
C GLU A 138 6.42 -0.95 16.73
N ILE A 139 7.05 -1.02 17.91
CA ILE A 139 8.51 -1.08 18.05
C ILE A 139 9.09 -2.24 17.25
N ASN A 140 8.53 -3.45 17.43
CA ASN A 140 8.97 -4.63 16.69
C ASN A 140 8.83 -4.47 15.18
N PHE A 141 7.88 -3.64 14.76
CA PHE A 141 7.66 -3.34 13.38
C PHE A 141 8.72 -2.34 12.86
N MET A 142 8.88 -1.18 13.50
CA MET A 142 9.82 -0.13 13.12
C MET A 142 11.29 -0.59 13.09
N PHE A 143 11.71 -1.40 14.07
CA PHE A 143 13.07 -1.97 14.09
C PHE A 143 13.33 -2.96 12.95
N LYS A 144 12.31 -3.67 12.46
CA LYS A 144 12.48 -4.63 11.36
C LYS A 144 12.67 -3.94 10.02
N ILE A 145 11.95 -2.84 9.78
CA ILE A 145 12.00 -2.08 8.52
C ILE A 145 13.22 -1.17 8.38
N ASN A 146 14.16 -1.20 9.34
CA ASN A 146 15.46 -0.51 9.29
C ASN A 146 15.36 0.96 8.83
N TRP A 147 14.49 1.70 9.53
CA TRP A 147 14.44 3.16 9.42
C TRP A 147 15.63 3.88 10.08
N PHE A 148 16.54 3.12 10.70
CA PHE A 148 17.79 3.55 11.32
C PHE A 148 18.98 2.83 10.68
#